data_AF-A0A7K4NH57-F1
#
_entry.id   AF-A0A7K4NH57-F1
#
_cell.length_a   1.000
_cell.length_b   1.000
_cell.length_c   1.000
_cell.angle_alpha   90.00
_cell.angle_beta   90.00
_cell.angle_gamma   90.00
#
_symmetry.space_group_name_H-M   'P 1'
#
loop_
_entity.id
_entity.type
_entity.pdbx_description
1 polymer ?
#
loop_
_entity_poly.entity_id
_entity_poly.type
_entity_poly.pdbx_seq_one_letter_code
_entity_poly.pdbx_strand_id
1 'polypeptide(L)'
;MLMKLGLFAIFSLFVLMIVPIYAEVTTITLEKIFYIVDEEISFSGTENEGDKMVTVIVKDPNGNPEVLSDFSDSEGKYETIPQSVKNIFSINGIYNVTAFVDKIEEGITMQLEFDGEKVFKVPDFVLQLKSISDYSVEVEKTITFTASLEDSSVGDVVFSLRNQPIGATIDPSSGKFVWTIPGKYGSFQDVDYSFDIVVNSEAQEDRENITITVKKAYDEPETTEPETTEPETTEPETTEPETTEPETTEPEPKELEIPAPFVDEAKEPQSYVDRYINEASYKKWFDDNYPEYSSIYEAIGLEEPIIEEPEFGECGEGTKLIDGKCTIVAIQSKGGGCLIATAAYDSEMAPQIQFLREIRDNQLMNTDSGISFMTGFNQFYYSFSPTIADMQRENPIFKEAVKLWITPLLSSLSVMSYAESESQVIGYGIGVILMNIGMYFVAPVMLFYGIRKVRRAKF
;
A
#
# COMPACT_ATOMS: atom_id res chain seq x y z
N MET A 1 19.84 -47.83 -53.10
CA MET A 1 20.37 -46.65 -52.37
C MET A 1 19.24 -45.65 -52.15
N LEU A 2 18.18 -46.01 -51.40
CA LEU A 2 17.03 -45.12 -51.18
C LEU A 2 16.16 -45.47 -49.95
N MET A 3 16.67 -46.28 -49.01
CA MET A 3 15.88 -46.76 -47.87
C MET A 3 16.68 -46.75 -46.56
N LYS A 4 17.48 -45.70 -46.34
CA LYS A 4 18.20 -45.48 -45.07
C LYS A 4 18.18 -44.04 -44.55
N LEU A 5 17.52 -43.09 -45.22
CA LEU A 5 17.43 -41.69 -44.75
C LEU A 5 16.15 -41.33 -43.99
N GLY A 6 15.14 -42.21 -43.96
CA GLY A 6 13.83 -41.90 -43.35
C GLY A 6 13.73 -42.13 -41.83
N LEU A 7 14.71 -42.80 -41.20
CA LEU A 7 14.61 -43.17 -39.78
C LEU A 7 15.31 -42.23 -38.80
N PHE A 8 16.19 -41.33 -39.27
CA PHE A 8 16.90 -40.40 -38.39
C PHE A 8 16.27 -39.01 -38.29
N ALA A 9 15.41 -38.62 -39.24
CA ALA A 9 14.71 -37.34 -39.18
C ALA A 9 13.48 -37.34 -38.24
N ILE A 10 12.91 -38.52 -37.94
CA ILE A 10 11.75 -38.64 -37.03
C ILE A 10 12.19 -38.76 -35.57
N PHE A 11 13.43 -39.22 -35.32
CA PHE A 11 13.98 -39.28 -33.95
C PHE A 11 14.61 -37.95 -33.50
N SER A 12 14.96 -37.05 -34.43
CA SER A 12 15.52 -35.73 -34.09
C SER A 12 14.45 -34.69 -33.72
N LEU A 13 13.17 -34.94 -34.04
CA LEU A 13 12.07 -34.02 -33.70
C LEU A 13 11.35 -34.40 -32.39
N PHE A 14 11.67 -35.56 -31.80
CA PHE A 14 11.02 -36.07 -30.58
C PHE A 14 11.79 -35.76 -29.28
N VAL A 15 12.89 -35.00 -29.37
CA VAL A 15 13.75 -34.62 -28.22
C VAL A 15 13.61 -33.13 -27.85
N LEU A 16 12.70 -32.37 -28.50
CA LEU A 16 12.55 -30.92 -28.26
C LEU A 16 11.30 -30.48 -27.47
N MET A 17 10.45 -31.39 -26.96
CA MET A 17 9.31 -30.99 -26.11
C MET A 17 8.99 -32.03 -25.03
N ILE A 18 9.91 -32.21 -24.09
CA ILE A 18 9.53 -32.65 -22.74
C ILE A 18 10.30 -31.78 -21.74
N VAL A 19 10.26 -30.47 -21.93
CA VAL A 19 10.29 -29.60 -20.74
C VAL A 19 8.83 -29.63 -20.29
N PRO A 20 8.50 -30.25 -19.14
CA PRO A 20 7.20 -29.98 -18.54
C PRO A 20 7.06 -28.46 -18.45
N ILE A 21 6.09 -27.91 -19.17
CA ILE A 21 5.68 -26.53 -18.99
C ILE A 21 4.99 -26.57 -17.62
N TYR A 22 5.71 -26.13 -16.60
CA TYR A 22 5.14 -25.88 -15.29
C TYR A 22 4.70 -24.42 -15.28
N ALA A 23 3.59 -24.15 -14.59
CA ALA A 23 3.12 -22.80 -14.40
C ALA A 23 4.11 -22.07 -13.48
N GLU A 24 4.62 -20.94 -13.93
CA GLU A 24 5.59 -20.12 -13.20
C GLU A 24 5.01 -18.74 -12.99
N VAL A 25 5.19 -18.21 -11.77
CA VAL A 25 4.86 -16.82 -11.47
C VAL A 25 5.85 -15.93 -12.21
N THR A 26 5.35 -14.93 -12.91
CA THR A 26 6.13 -14.01 -13.73
C THR A 26 6.31 -12.64 -13.08
N THR A 27 5.35 -12.21 -12.25
CA THR A 27 5.43 -10.94 -11.51
C THR A 27 4.79 -11.07 -10.13
N ILE A 28 5.26 -10.28 -9.17
CA ILE A 28 4.61 -10.01 -7.88
C ILE A 28 4.69 -8.51 -7.60
N THR A 29 3.58 -7.92 -7.18
CA THR A 29 3.39 -6.48 -7.03
C THR A 29 2.47 -6.18 -5.84
N LEU A 30 2.51 -4.93 -5.37
CA LEU A 30 1.62 -4.37 -4.38
C LEU A 30 0.80 -3.25 -5.03
N GLU A 31 -0.44 -3.04 -4.56
CA GLU A 31 -1.28 -1.93 -5.01
C GLU A 31 -0.74 -0.58 -4.53
N LYS A 32 -0.22 -0.52 -3.30
CA LYS A 32 0.32 0.69 -2.67
C LYS A 32 1.82 0.57 -2.40
N ILE A 33 2.47 1.72 -2.32
CA ILE A 33 3.91 1.85 -1.98
C ILE A 33 4.16 1.45 -0.51
N PHE A 34 3.19 1.75 0.37
CA PHE A 34 3.20 1.32 1.77
C PHE A 34 1.77 1.06 2.28
N TYR A 35 1.66 0.30 3.35
CA TYR A 35 0.41 0.04 4.08
C TYR A 35 0.63 0.25 5.58
N ILE A 36 -0.33 0.87 6.27
CA ILE A 36 -0.29 1.03 7.74
C ILE A 36 -0.94 -0.18 8.46
N VAL A 37 -0.67 -0.35 9.76
CA VAL A 37 -1.08 -1.53 10.55
C VAL A 37 -2.56 -1.92 10.43
N ASP A 38 -3.46 -0.93 10.34
CA ASP A 38 -4.91 -1.15 10.27
C ASP A 38 -5.46 -1.34 8.85
N GLU A 39 -4.61 -1.23 7.82
CA GLU A 39 -5.01 -1.50 6.44
C GLU A 39 -4.95 -3.00 6.10
N GLU A 40 -5.59 -3.34 4.99
CA GLU A 40 -5.49 -4.65 4.35
C GLU A 40 -4.48 -4.60 3.21
N ILE A 41 -3.66 -5.64 3.11
CA ILE A 41 -2.65 -5.84 2.09
C ILE A 41 -2.98 -7.08 1.27
N SER A 42 -2.89 -6.96 -0.05
CA SER A 42 -2.98 -8.05 -1.03
C SER A 42 -1.74 -8.05 -1.91
N PHE A 43 -1.39 -9.22 -2.45
CA PHE A 43 -0.32 -9.41 -3.40
C PHE A 43 -0.91 -9.76 -4.77
N SER A 44 -0.58 -8.97 -5.78
CA SER A 44 -1.06 -9.16 -7.15
C SER A 44 0.08 -9.51 -8.09
N GLY A 45 -0.22 -10.19 -9.19
CA GLY A 45 0.79 -10.54 -10.18
C GLY A 45 0.25 -11.30 -11.37
N THR A 46 1.15 -11.88 -12.14
CA THR A 46 0.84 -12.69 -13.32
C THR A 46 1.59 -14.02 -13.30
N GLU A 47 0.97 -15.06 -13.83
CA GLU A 47 1.59 -16.35 -14.17
C GLU A 47 1.32 -16.71 -15.64
N ASN A 48 2.01 -17.72 -16.17
CA ASN A 48 2.16 -17.95 -17.60
C ASN A 48 1.17 -18.96 -18.23
N GLU A 49 0.31 -19.62 -17.45
CA GLU A 49 -0.62 -20.64 -17.92
C GLU A 49 -2.11 -20.26 -17.81
N GLY A 50 -2.52 -19.57 -16.75
CA GLY A 50 -3.93 -19.27 -16.44
C GLY A 50 -4.60 -20.35 -15.59
N ASP A 51 -5.62 -19.95 -14.81
CA ASP A 51 -6.46 -20.82 -13.98
C ASP A 51 -5.66 -21.69 -12.98
N LYS A 52 -4.59 -21.13 -12.40
CA LYS A 52 -3.69 -21.80 -11.45
C LYS A 52 -3.86 -21.23 -10.05
N MET A 53 -3.67 -22.09 -9.04
CA MET A 53 -3.54 -21.62 -7.67
C MET A 53 -2.15 -21.03 -7.47
N VAL A 54 -2.08 -19.74 -7.16
CA VAL A 54 -0.86 -19.04 -6.79
C VAL A 54 -0.78 -18.98 -5.26
N THR A 55 0.32 -19.49 -4.72
CA THR A 55 0.64 -19.45 -3.29
C THR A 55 1.68 -18.37 -3.04
N VAL A 56 1.41 -17.49 -2.07
CA VAL A 56 2.34 -16.47 -1.60
C VAL A 56 2.71 -16.78 -0.16
N ILE A 57 4.00 -17.02 0.09
CA ILE A 57 4.52 -17.24 1.45
C ILE A 57 5.26 -16.00 1.90
N VAL A 58 4.82 -15.42 3.01
CA VAL A 58 5.47 -14.31 3.69
C VAL A 58 6.27 -14.87 4.86
N LYS A 59 7.60 -14.82 4.81
CA LYS A 59 8.47 -15.25 5.91
C LYS A 59 8.89 -14.05 6.74
N ASP A 60 8.66 -14.14 8.04
CA ASP A 60 9.13 -13.15 9.01
C ASP A 60 10.67 -13.15 9.14
N PRO A 61 11.27 -12.15 9.83
CA PRO A 61 12.71 -12.12 10.13
C PRO A 61 13.26 -13.37 10.84
N ASN A 62 12.42 -14.14 11.53
CA ASN A 62 12.80 -15.39 12.21
C ASN A 62 12.61 -16.63 11.31
N GLY A 63 12.04 -16.47 10.11
CA GLY A 63 11.75 -17.53 9.15
C GLY A 63 10.39 -18.21 9.32
N ASN A 64 9.50 -17.71 10.19
CA ASN A 64 8.14 -18.23 10.33
C ASN A 64 7.30 -17.84 9.11
N PRO A 65 6.64 -18.82 8.44
CA PRO A 65 5.85 -18.54 7.25
C PRO A 65 4.40 -18.22 7.58
N GLU A 66 3.87 -17.17 6.96
CA GLU A 66 2.45 -16.90 6.79
C GLU A 66 2.07 -17.17 5.33
N VAL A 67 0.93 -17.82 5.08
CA VAL A 67 0.57 -18.31 3.73
C VAL A 67 -0.70 -17.65 3.24
N LEU A 68 -0.60 -16.97 2.10
CA LEU A 68 -1.71 -16.46 1.33
C LEU A 68 -1.83 -17.26 0.02
N SER A 69 -3.03 -17.38 -0.54
CA SER A 69 -3.22 -18.04 -1.82
C SER A 69 -4.50 -17.56 -2.50
N ASP A 70 -4.50 -17.53 -3.83
CA ASP A 70 -5.71 -17.37 -4.64
C ASP A 70 -5.51 -17.96 -6.04
N PHE A 71 -6.58 -18.06 -6.82
CA PHE A 71 -6.53 -18.50 -8.22
C PHE A 71 -6.23 -17.34 -9.16
N SER A 72 -5.39 -17.59 -10.16
CA SER A 72 -5.26 -16.73 -11.32
C SER A 72 -6.48 -16.87 -12.24
N ASP A 73 -6.79 -15.81 -12.97
CA ASP A 73 -7.77 -15.84 -14.05
C ASP A 73 -7.26 -16.58 -15.30
N SER A 74 -8.07 -16.64 -16.35
CA SER A 74 -7.71 -17.29 -17.62
C SER A 74 -6.55 -16.61 -18.35
N GLU A 75 -6.18 -15.37 -17.98
CA GLU A 75 -5.03 -14.64 -18.49
C GLU A 75 -3.79 -14.79 -17.59
N GLY A 76 -3.91 -15.52 -16.48
CA GLY A 76 -2.86 -15.71 -15.50
C GLY A 76 -2.71 -14.58 -14.48
N LYS A 77 -3.62 -13.61 -14.42
CA LYS A 77 -3.58 -12.55 -13.39
C LYS A 77 -4.15 -13.07 -12.09
N TYR A 78 -3.47 -12.82 -10.99
CA TYR A 78 -3.94 -13.19 -9.65
C TYR A 78 -3.85 -12.01 -8.69
N GLU A 79 -4.70 -12.04 -7.67
CA GLU A 79 -4.62 -11.18 -6.50
C GLU A 79 -4.95 -12.03 -5.28
N THR A 80 -4.09 -12.03 -4.26
CA THR A 80 -4.39 -12.78 -3.03
C THR A 80 -5.51 -12.13 -2.25
N ILE A 81 -6.31 -12.93 -1.55
CA ILE A 81 -7.29 -12.44 -0.58
C ILE A 81 -6.64 -11.41 0.37
N PRO A 82 -7.15 -10.16 0.43
CA PRO A 82 -6.62 -9.13 1.31
C PRO A 82 -6.63 -9.56 2.78
N GLN A 83 -5.55 -9.24 3.50
CA GLN A 83 -5.37 -9.56 4.91
C GLN A 83 -4.90 -8.33 5.66
N SER A 84 -5.33 -8.17 6.91
CA SER A 84 -4.87 -7.03 7.72
C SER A 84 -3.35 -7.10 7.96
N VAL A 85 -2.66 -5.97 7.80
CA VAL A 85 -1.20 -5.88 7.98
C VAL A 85 -0.77 -6.46 9.32
N LYS A 86 -1.49 -6.17 10.41
CA LYS A 86 -1.18 -6.72 11.75
C LYS A 86 -1.23 -8.24 11.87
N ASN A 87 -1.94 -8.94 10.99
CA ASN A 87 -2.02 -10.40 11.01
C ASN A 87 -0.77 -11.04 10.40
N ILE A 88 -0.13 -10.35 9.45
CA ILE A 88 1.02 -10.86 8.70
C ILE A 88 2.34 -10.32 9.30
N PHE A 89 2.34 -9.05 9.69
CA PHE A 89 3.53 -8.32 10.15
C PHE A 89 3.40 -8.03 11.65
N SER A 90 4.07 -8.85 12.46
CA SER A 90 4.00 -8.78 13.94
C SER A 90 5.30 -8.29 14.59
N ILE A 91 6.43 -8.41 13.89
CA ILE A 91 7.76 -8.04 14.38
C ILE A 91 8.45 -7.10 13.40
N ASN A 92 9.18 -6.11 13.92
CA ASN A 92 9.94 -5.19 13.08
C ASN A 92 11.07 -5.93 12.34
N GLY A 93 11.28 -5.58 11.08
CA GLY A 93 12.36 -6.12 10.25
C GLY A 93 11.92 -6.47 8.83
N ILE A 94 12.79 -7.22 8.15
CA ILE A 94 12.64 -7.59 6.75
C ILE A 94 11.92 -8.92 6.61
N TYR A 95 10.87 -8.91 5.79
CA TYR A 95 10.06 -10.06 5.42
C TYR A 95 10.39 -10.47 3.98
N ASN A 96 10.52 -11.78 3.76
CA ASN A 96 10.69 -12.34 2.43
C ASN A 96 9.36 -12.87 1.92
N VAL A 97 8.85 -12.28 0.84
CA VAL A 97 7.58 -12.68 0.23
C VAL A 97 7.87 -13.45 -1.05
N THR A 98 7.51 -14.72 -1.10
CA THR A 98 7.75 -15.59 -2.28
C THR A 98 6.42 -16.08 -2.87
N ALA A 99 6.16 -15.76 -4.13
CA ALA A 99 4.99 -16.24 -4.89
C ALA A 99 5.37 -17.39 -5.83
N PHE A 100 4.59 -18.46 -5.84
CA PHE A 100 4.80 -19.64 -6.70
C PHE A 100 3.48 -20.40 -6.96
N VAL A 101 3.46 -21.24 -8.01
CA VAL A 101 2.31 -22.13 -8.30
C VAL A 101 2.56 -23.52 -7.71
N ASP A 102 3.56 -24.25 -8.23
CA ASP A 102 3.82 -25.64 -7.85
C ASP A 102 4.97 -25.77 -6.83
N LYS A 103 6.13 -25.18 -7.13
CA LYS A 103 7.33 -25.27 -6.29
C LYS A 103 7.84 -23.90 -5.89
N ILE A 104 8.11 -23.71 -4.61
CA ILE A 104 8.69 -22.47 -4.08
C ILE A 104 10.07 -22.13 -4.66
N GLU A 105 10.85 -23.13 -5.10
CA GLU A 105 12.16 -22.94 -5.73
C GLU A 105 12.08 -22.23 -7.10
N GLU A 106 10.91 -22.31 -7.75
CA GLU A 106 10.60 -21.69 -9.04
C GLU A 106 9.85 -20.35 -8.84
N GLY A 107 9.69 -19.91 -7.59
CA GLY A 107 8.94 -18.72 -7.23
C GLY A 107 9.73 -17.41 -7.30
N ILE A 108 9.01 -16.30 -7.49
CA ILE A 108 9.57 -14.95 -7.43
C ILE A 108 9.51 -14.44 -6.00
N THR A 109 10.60 -13.84 -5.53
CA THR A 109 10.71 -13.27 -4.18
C THR A 109 10.87 -11.77 -4.23
N MET A 110 10.13 -11.07 -3.37
CA MET A 110 10.34 -9.65 -3.05
C MET A 110 10.57 -9.47 -1.55
N GLN A 111 11.21 -8.36 -1.16
CA GLN A 111 11.45 -8.02 0.23
C GLN A 111 10.55 -6.86 0.67
N LEU A 112 9.97 -7.00 1.86
CA LEU A 112 9.20 -5.95 2.51
C LEU A 112 9.84 -5.63 3.87
N GLU A 113 9.79 -4.37 4.29
CA GLU A 113 10.23 -3.96 5.63
C GLU A 113 9.04 -3.47 6.44
N PHE A 114 8.95 -3.93 7.69
CA PHE A 114 7.98 -3.45 8.67
C PHE A 114 8.71 -2.69 9.77
N ASP A 115 8.39 -1.41 9.95
CA ASP A 115 9.01 -0.52 10.94
C ASP A 115 8.26 -0.45 12.28
N GLY A 116 7.12 -1.12 12.38
CA GLY A 116 6.21 -1.11 13.54
C GLY A 116 4.93 -0.29 13.30
N GLU A 117 4.93 0.61 12.33
CA GLU A 117 3.78 1.46 11.98
C GLU A 117 3.27 1.16 10.56
N LYS A 118 4.18 0.84 9.65
CA LYS A 118 3.87 0.57 8.24
C LYS A 118 4.77 -0.50 7.64
N VAL A 119 4.25 -1.13 6.60
CA VAL A 119 5.00 -2.03 5.72
C VAL A 119 5.22 -1.38 4.36
N PHE A 120 6.43 -1.46 3.84
CA PHE A 120 6.79 -0.93 2.52
C PHE A 120 7.73 -1.88 1.79
N LYS A 121 7.73 -1.81 0.46
CA LYS A 121 8.62 -2.61 -0.38
C LYS A 121 10.05 -2.13 -0.22
N VAL A 122 10.97 -3.07 -0.01
CA VAL A 122 12.42 -2.82 -0.07
C VAL A 122 12.82 -2.92 -1.54
N PRO A 123 13.26 -1.82 -2.19
CA PRO A 123 13.68 -1.89 -3.57
C PRO A 123 14.97 -2.70 -3.70
N ASP A 124 15.16 -3.35 -4.85
CA ASP A 124 16.32 -4.19 -5.17
C ASP A 124 17.53 -3.39 -5.70
N PHE A 125 17.41 -2.07 -5.75
CA PHE A 125 18.45 -1.13 -6.14
C PHE A 125 18.78 -0.17 -4.98
N VAL A 126 19.95 0.47 -5.05
CA VAL A 126 20.32 1.56 -4.14
C VAL A 126 20.16 2.87 -4.90
N LEU A 127 19.29 3.75 -4.41
CA LEU A 127 19.14 5.09 -4.96
C LEU A 127 20.32 5.95 -4.49
N GLN A 128 21.18 6.37 -5.43
CA GLN A 128 22.34 7.21 -5.12
C GLN A 128 22.58 8.26 -6.20
N LEU A 129 22.68 9.53 -5.79
CA LEU A 129 23.08 10.64 -6.63
C LEU A 129 24.58 10.58 -6.93
N LYS A 130 24.95 10.86 -8.18
CA LYS A 130 26.34 11.18 -8.50
C LYS A 130 26.70 12.48 -7.81
N SER A 131 27.86 12.51 -7.15
CA SER A 131 28.34 13.72 -6.51
C SER A 131 28.44 14.87 -7.51
N ILE A 132 27.94 16.03 -7.10
CA ILE A 132 27.86 17.23 -7.93
C ILE A 132 28.88 18.21 -7.39
N SER A 133 29.77 18.69 -8.26
CA SER A 133 30.80 19.64 -7.85
C SER A 133 30.21 21.00 -7.52
N ASP A 134 30.81 21.69 -6.54
CA ASP A 134 30.49 23.08 -6.23
C ASP A 134 30.72 23.99 -7.44
N TYR A 135 29.89 25.02 -7.55
CA TYR A 135 29.95 25.99 -8.65
C TYR A 135 30.33 27.36 -8.14
N SER A 136 31.06 28.12 -8.94
CA SER A 136 31.26 29.55 -8.72
C SER A 136 30.87 30.33 -9.95
N VAL A 137 30.12 31.41 -9.76
CA VAL A 137 29.54 32.17 -10.88
C VAL A 137 29.40 33.65 -10.54
N GLU A 138 29.36 34.49 -11.56
CA GLU A 138 29.11 35.93 -11.42
C GLU A 138 27.60 36.22 -11.44
N VAL A 139 27.20 37.37 -10.90
CA VAL A 139 25.81 37.84 -10.95
C VAL A 139 25.29 38.00 -12.39
N GLU A 140 23.97 37.91 -12.57
CA GLU A 140 23.28 38.00 -13.87
C GLU A 140 23.66 36.88 -14.88
N LYS A 141 24.45 35.89 -14.46
CA LYS A 141 24.67 34.67 -15.22
C LYS A 141 23.66 33.61 -14.82
N THR A 142 23.42 32.68 -15.76
CA THR A 142 22.59 31.50 -15.54
C THR A 142 23.47 30.28 -15.38
N ILE A 143 23.28 29.54 -14.29
CA ILE A 143 23.87 28.21 -14.11
C ILE A 143 22.87 27.18 -14.63
N THR A 144 23.41 26.16 -15.30
CA THR A 144 22.64 24.98 -15.69
C THR A 144 23.52 23.75 -15.55
N PHE A 145 23.03 22.73 -14.85
CA PHE A 145 23.61 21.41 -14.79
C PHE A 145 22.51 20.37 -14.64
N THR A 146 22.85 19.09 -14.72
CA THR A 146 21.89 18.00 -14.62
C THR A 146 22.32 17.04 -13.51
N ALA A 147 21.48 16.89 -12.49
CA ALA A 147 21.63 15.86 -11.48
C ALA A 147 21.36 14.48 -12.11
N SER A 148 22.15 13.48 -11.75
CA SER A 148 22.01 12.13 -12.29
C SER A 148 22.40 11.09 -11.25
N LEU A 149 21.87 9.89 -11.40
CA LEU A 149 22.10 8.77 -10.48
C LEU A 149 23.40 8.03 -10.82
N GLU A 150 24.03 7.39 -9.82
CA GLU A 150 25.14 6.46 -10.05
C GLU A 150 24.68 5.29 -10.92
N ASP A 151 23.55 4.67 -10.54
CA ASP A 151 22.86 3.65 -11.31
C ASP A 151 21.80 4.29 -12.22
N SER A 152 22.08 4.34 -13.53
CA SER A 152 21.16 4.89 -14.52
C SER A 152 20.04 3.92 -14.93
N SER A 153 20.02 2.69 -14.41
CA SER A 153 18.96 1.71 -14.70
C SER A 153 17.71 1.92 -13.84
N VAL A 154 17.82 2.70 -12.76
CA VAL A 154 16.70 3.07 -11.89
C VAL A 154 15.73 3.97 -12.65
N GLY A 155 14.50 3.48 -12.85
CA GLY A 155 13.38 4.20 -13.47
C GLY A 155 12.52 4.95 -12.45
N ASP A 156 11.57 5.75 -12.94
CA ASP A 156 10.54 6.44 -12.14
C ASP A 156 11.08 7.24 -10.94
N VAL A 157 12.04 8.13 -11.21
CA VAL A 157 12.65 9.00 -10.21
C VAL A 157 12.15 10.44 -10.31
N VAL A 158 12.04 11.11 -9.17
CA VAL A 158 11.58 12.50 -9.07
C VAL A 158 12.64 13.35 -8.39
N PHE A 159 13.15 14.35 -9.10
CA PHE A 159 14.09 15.33 -8.57
C PHE A 159 13.37 16.52 -7.96
N SER A 160 13.88 17.00 -6.84
CA SER A 160 13.39 18.18 -6.14
C SER A 160 14.55 18.92 -5.47
N LEU A 161 14.28 20.12 -4.98
CA LEU A 161 15.25 20.93 -4.25
C LEU A 161 14.74 21.19 -2.83
N ARG A 162 15.66 21.27 -1.88
CA ARG A 162 15.38 21.66 -0.50
C ARG A 162 16.32 22.80 -0.10
N ASN A 163 15.76 23.84 0.51
CA ASN A 163 16.48 25.08 0.87
C ASN A 163 17.07 25.85 -0.33
N GLN A 164 16.41 25.79 -1.50
CA GLN A 164 16.93 26.39 -2.73
C GLN A 164 16.95 27.93 -2.70
N PRO A 165 17.88 28.58 -3.42
CA PRO A 165 17.84 30.03 -3.60
C PRO A 165 16.66 30.47 -4.47
N ILE A 166 16.20 31.70 -4.27
CA ILE A 166 15.04 32.25 -5.00
C ILE A 166 15.30 32.24 -6.51
N GLY A 167 14.34 31.70 -7.26
CA GLY A 167 14.40 31.59 -8.72
C GLY A 167 15.21 30.39 -9.22
N ALA A 168 15.78 29.56 -8.33
CA ALA A 168 16.34 28.28 -8.71
C ALA A 168 15.22 27.27 -8.93
N THR A 169 15.35 26.48 -10.00
CA THR A 169 14.39 25.47 -10.40
C THR A 169 15.12 24.20 -10.79
N ILE A 170 14.48 23.05 -10.56
CA ILE A 170 14.91 21.77 -11.10
C ILE A 170 13.75 21.13 -11.84
N ASP A 171 14.02 20.58 -13.01
CA ASP A 171 13.03 19.79 -13.73
C ASP A 171 12.88 18.41 -13.06
N PRO A 172 11.68 18.03 -12.58
CA PRO A 172 11.50 16.82 -11.78
C PRO A 172 11.81 15.51 -12.51
N SER A 173 11.71 15.49 -13.85
CA SER A 173 11.88 14.28 -14.65
C SER A 173 13.27 14.15 -15.25
N SER A 174 13.92 15.26 -15.59
CA SER A 174 15.25 15.27 -16.20
C SER A 174 16.38 15.60 -15.24
N GLY A 175 16.06 16.07 -14.01
CA GLY A 175 17.07 16.51 -13.04
C GLY A 175 17.82 17.76 -13.49
N LYS A 176 17.32 18.47 -14.51
CA LYS A 176 17.97 19.67 -15.04
C LYS A 176 17.74 20.85 -14.11
N PHE A 177 18.80 21.26 -13.43
CA PHE A 177 18.84 22.44 -12.59
C PHE A 177 19.07 23.70 -13.43
N VAL A 178 18.32 24.77 -13.14
CA VAL A 178 18.49 26.09 -13.74
C VAL A 178 18.33 27.16 -12.67
N TRP A 179 19.32 28.04 -12.57
CA TRP A 179 19.23 29.23 -11.72
C TRP A 179 19.86 30.44 -12.41
N THR A 180 19.07 31.49 -12.59
CA THR A 180 19.54 32.79 -13.07
C THR A 180 19.70 33.71 -11.88
N ILE A 181 20.93 34.15 -11.58
CA ILE A 181 21.21 34.95 -10.39
C ILE A 181 20.74 36.39 -10.61
N PRO A 182 19.75 36.87 -9.85
CA PRO A 182 19.32 38.25 -9.98
C PRO A 182 20.45 39.23 -9.59
N GLY A 183 20.60 40.32 -10.35
CA GLY A 183 21.64 41.34 -10.07
C GLY A 183 21.58 41.93 -8.66
N LYS A 184 20.41 41.89 -8.00
CA LYS A 184 20.22 42.31 -6.59
C LYS A 184 21.04 41.50 -5.56
N TYR A 185 21.55 40.34 -5.92
CA TYR A 185 22.41 39.51 -5.05
C TYR A 185 23.90 39.82 -5.22
N GLY A 186 24.26 40.84 -6.03
CA GLY A 186 25.61 41.35 -6.09
C GLY A 186 26.05 41.94 -4.75
N SER A 187 27.22 41.52 -4.28
CA SER A 187 27.82 41.95 -3.02
C SER A 187 29.28 42.36 -3.25
N PHE A 188 29.89 43.02 -2.25
CA PHE A 188 31.32 43.33 -2.23
C PHE A 188 32.20 42.14 -1.80
N GLN A 189 31.57 41.06 -1.37
CA GLN A 189 32.20 39.79 -0.99
C GLN A 189 31.51 38.62 -1.68
N ASP A 190 32.21 37.49 -1.76
CA ASP A 190 31.64 36.25 -2.26
C ASP A 190 30.55 35.76 -1.30
N VAL A 191 29.44 35.26 -1.84
CA VAL A 191 28.29 34.77 -1.07
C VAL A 191 28.00 33.33 -1.46
N ASP A 192 28.00 32.45 -0.47
CA ASP A 192 27.73 31.02 -0.65
C ASP A 192 26.26 30.71 -0.43
N TYR A 193 25.69 29.95 -1.36
CA TYR A 193 24.33 29.42 -1.29
C TYR A 193 24.39 27.90 -1.25
N SER A 194 24.15 27.33 -0.08
CA SER A 194 24.10 25.87 0.13
C SER A 194 22.67 25.38 0.14
N PHE A 195 22.38 24.35 -0.63
CA PHE A 195 21.06 23.72 -0.72
C PHE A 195 21.19 22.23 -1.07
N ASP A 196 20.12 21.47 -0.88
CA ASP A 196 20.13 20.04 -1.17
C ASP A 196 19.38 19.75 -2.46
N ILE A 197 19.96 18.88 -3.29
CA ILE A 197 19.25 18.21 -4.37
C ILE A 197 18.77 16.88 -3.83
N VAL A 198 17.46 16.67 -3.92
CA VAL A 198 16.79 15.49 -3.37
C VAL A 198 16.24 14.66 -4.53
N VAL A 199 16.57 13.38 -4.56
CA VAL A 199 15.96 12.43 -5.49
C VAL A 199 15.13 11.42 -4.70
N ASN A 200 13.92 11.18 -5.19
CA ASN A 200 13.00 10.20 -4.62
C ASN A 200 12.68 9.12 -5.66
N SER A 201 12.67 7.87 -5.24
CA SER A 201 12.22 6.72 -6.06
C SER A 201 11.65 5.64 -5.14
N GLU A 202 10.44 5.17 -5.44
CA GLU A 202 9.67 4.28 -4.56
C GLU A 202 9.66 4.78 -3.09
N ALA A 203 10.27 4.02 -2.17
CA ALA A 203 10.40 4.36 -0.75
C ALA A 203 11.80 4.90 -0.37
N GLN A 204 12.70 5.09 -1.34
CA GLN A 204 14.04 5.61 -1.11
C GLN A 204 14.13 7.10 -1.40
N GLU A 205 14.92 7.79 -0.57
CA GLU A 205 15.31 9.17 -0.74
C GLU A 205 16.83 9.25 -0.62
N ASP A 206 17.47 9.91 -1.57
CA ASP A 206 18.88 10.27 -1.46
C ASP A 206 19.07 11.78 -1.68
N ARG A 207 20.13 12.32 -1.06
CA ARG A 207 20.36 13.76 -1.00
C ARG A 207 21.83 14.09 -1.18
N GLU A 208 22.09 15.06 -2.04
CA GLU A 208 23.41 15.65 -2.19
C GLU A 208 23.35 17.14 -1.86
N ASN A 209 24.24 17.59 -0.96
CA ASN A 209 24.38 19.00 -0.65
C ASN A 209 25.32 19.66 -1.66
N ILE A 210 24.90 20.80 -2.22
CA ILE A 210 25.71 21.57 -3.16
C ILE A 210 25.87 23.00 -2.67
N THR A 211 27.05 23.58 -2.87
CA THR A 211 27.29 24.99 -2.62
C THR A 211 27.57 25.75 -3.92
N ILE A 212 26.83 26.85 -4.13
CA ILE A 212 27.09 27.78 -5.22
C ILE A 212 27.62 29.09 -4.66
N THR A 213 28.86 29.43 -5.00
CA THR A 213 29.50 30.69 -4.65
C THR A 213 29.21 31.75 -5.71
N VAL A 214 28.45 32.77 -5.34
CA VAL A 214 28.26 33.97 -6.16
C VAL A 214 29.44 34.90 -5.88
N LYS A 215 30.26 35.12 -6.92
CA LYS A 215 31.45 35.98 -6.82
C LYS A 215 31.05 37.43 -6.58
N LYS A 216 31.89 38.18 -5.87
CA LYS A 216 31.72 39.63 -5.67
C LYS A 216 31.48 40.35 -6.99
N ALA A 217 30.55 41.32 -6.97
CA ALA A 217 30.10 42.06 -8.14
C ALA A 217 30.73 43.46 -8.24
N TYR A 218 31.17 44.04 -7.12
CA TYR A 218 31.81 45.35 -7.03
C TYR A 218 32.83 45.36 -5.89
N ASP A 219 33.82 46.23 -5.93
CA ASP A 219 34.76 46.39 -4.82
C ASP A 219 34.13 47.19 -3.68
N GLU A 220 34.51 46.88 -2.43
CA GLU A 220 34.05 47.60 -1.25
C GLU A 220 34.33 49.11 -1.40
N PRO A 221 33.35 49.99 -1.17
CA PRO A 221 33.60 51.42 -1.26
C PRO A 221 34.61 51.81 -0.18
N GLU A 222 35.73 52.43 -0.57
CA GLU A 222 36.71 52.96 0.38
C GLU A 222 36.02 53.97 1.31
N THR A 223 35.86 53.60 2.58
CA THR A 223 35.41 54.47 3.65
C THR A 223 36.51 55.48 3.94
N THR A 224 36.36 56.68 3.38
CA THR A 224 37.04 57.86 3.93
C THR A 224 36.28 58.28 5.18
N GLU A 225 36.89 58.08 6.35
CA GLU A 225 36.39 58.59 7.63
C GLU A 225 36.17 60.11 7.52
N PRO A 226 34.96 60.64 7.77
CA PRO A 226 34.81 62.07 8.01
C PRO A 226 35.29 62.38 9.44
N GLU A 227 36.25 63.29 9.57
CA GLU A 227 36.64 63.88 10.85
C GLU A 227 35.40 64.44 11.57
N THR A 228 35.09 63.88 12.74
CA THR A 228 34.12 64.40 13.70
C THR A 228 34.54 65.78 14.19
N THR A 229 33.71 66.80 13.98
CA THR A 229 33.71 68.05 14.74
C THR A 229 32.45 68.10 15.61
N GLU A 230 32.66 68.25 16.92
CA GLU A 230 31.62 68.40 17.95
C GLU A 230 30.77 69.66 17.72
N PRO A 231 29.44 69.59 17.93
CA PRO A 231 28.66 70.79 18.20
C PRO A 231 28.37 70.93 19.71
N GLU A 232 28.57 72.15 20.21
CA GLU A 232 28.26 72.58 21.58
C GLU A 232 26.77 72.51 21.92
N THR A 233 26.55 72.17 23.18
CA THR A 233 25.30 72.16 23.94
C THR A 233 24.69 73.56 24.10
N THR A 234 23.36 73.67 24.03
CA THR A 234 22.58 74.61 24.87
C THR A 234 21.12 74.17 25.00
N GLU A 235 20.68 74.11 26.25
CA GLU A 235 19.33 73.90 26.81
C GLU A 235 18.29 74.93 26.32
N PRO A 236 16.94 74.70 26.40
CA PRO A 236 16.29 74.65 27.73
C PRO A 236 14.98 73.84 27.92
N GLU A 237 14.77 73.60 29.23
CA GLU A 237 13.56 73.66 30.05
C GLU A 237 12.44 72.59 30.04
N THR A 238 12.21 72.16 31.27
CA THR A 238 11.24 71.23 31.85
C THR A 238 9.88 71.87 32.08
N THR A 239 8.79 71.12 31.89
CA THR A 239 7.60 71.16 32.77
C THR A 239 6.75 69.90 32.56
N GLU A 240 6.48 69.22 33.67
CA GLU A 240 5.64 68.03 33.88
C GLU A 240 4.25 68.50 34.42
N PRO A 241 3.27 67.61 34.74
CA PRO A 241 2.53 66.64 33.93
C PRO A 241 1.00 66.91 34.02
N GLU A 242 0.15 66.14 33.32
CA GLU A 242 -1.16 65.78 33.89
C GLU A 242 -1.72 64.47 33.34
N THR A 243 -2.26 63.68 34.25
CA THR A 243 -2.83 62.35 34.11
C THR A 243 -4.35 62.47 33.94
N THR A 244 -4.93 61.78 32.94
CA THR A 244 -6.36 61.41 32.94
C THR A 244 -6.60 60.21 32.02
N GLU A 245 -7.05 59.11 32.60
CA GLU A 245 -7.87 58.04 31.99
C GLU A 245 -9.35 58.34 32.33
N PRO A 246 -10.34 57.65 31.74
CA PRO A 246 -10.53 57.27 30.34
C PRO A 246 -11.90 57.79 29.82
N GLU A 247 -12.06 57.94 28.50
CA GLU A 247 -13.41 58.02 27.92
C GLU A 247 -13.57 56.99 26.81
N THR A 248 -14.53 56.10 27.05
CA THR A 248 -15.08 55.14 26.11
C THR A 248 -15.85 55.89 25.04
N THR A 249 -15.30 55.93 23.83
CA THR A 249 -16.03 56.28 22.61
C THR A 249 -16.10 55.06 21.70
N GLU A 250 -17.32 54.57 21.57
CA GLU A 250 -17.86 53.67 20.56
C GLU A 250 -17.40 54.08 19.13
N PRO A 251 -16.81 53.18 18.32
CA PRO A 251 -16.42 53.55 16.97
C PRO A 251 -17.56 53.33 15.97
N GLU A 252 -17.85 54.38 15.22
CA GLU A 252 -18.45 54.35 13.88
C GLU A 252 -17.69 53.36 12.95
N PRO A 253 -18.35 52.80 11.91
CA PRO A 253 -17.84 51.64 11.19
C PRO A 253 -16.57 51.99 10.41
N LYS A 254 -15.44 51.43 10.86
CA LYS A 254 -14.18 51.45 10.11
C LYS A 254 -14.32 50.58 8.87
N GLU A 255 -13.94 51.16 7.74
CA GLU A 255 -13.60 50.42 6.53
C GLU A 255 -12.40 49.52 6.87
N LEU A 256 -12.54 48.19 6.71
CA LEU A 256 -11.49 47.23 7.03
C LEU A 256 -10.31 47.43 6.07
N GLU A 257 -9.09 47.55 6.61
CA GLU A 257 -7.87 47.66 5.80
C GLU A 257 -7.48 46.25 5.30
N ILE A 258 -7.46 46.06 3.98
CA ILE A 258 -7.04 44.81 3.34
C ILE A 258 -5.84 45.11 2.45
N PRO A 259 -4.66 44.49 2.67
CA PRO A 259 -4.37 43.50 3.72
C PRO A 259 -4.29 44.13 5.12
N ALA A 260 -4.58 43.33 6.14
CA ALA A 260 -4.60 43.77 7.55
C ALA A 260 -3.20 44.25 8.02
N PRO A 261 -3.11 45.11 9.04
CA PRO A 261 -1.85 45.75 9.46
C PRO A 261 -0.71 44.79 9.89
N PHE A 262 -1.03 43.55 10.26
CA PHE A 262 -0.03 42.54 10.63
C PHE A 262 0.58 41.80 9.45
N VAL A 263 0.00 41.96 8.26
CA VAL A 263 0.42 41.28 7.04
C VAL A 263 1.62 42.04 6.47
N ASP A 264 2.71 41.31 6.29
CA ASP A 264 3.94 41.81 5.68
C ASP A 264 3.84 41.52 4.18
N GLU A 265 3.68 42.57 3.37
CA GLU A 265 3.57 42.44 1.90
C GLU A 265 4.79 41.77 1.25
N ALA A 266 5.94 41.72 1.93
CA ALA A 266 7.13 41.02 1.46
C ALA A 266 7.11 39.50 1.76
N LYS A 267 6.14 39.01 2.53
CA LYS A 267 5.96 37.59 2.86
C LYS A 267 4.83 36.98 2.05
N GLU A 268 4.94 35.67 1.80
CA GLU A 268 3.93 34.93 1.07
C GLU A 268 2.60 34.88 1.85
N PRO A 269 1.45 35.29 1.26
CA PRO A 269 0.15 35.29 1.92
C PRO A 269 -0.25 33.91 2.49
N GLN A 270 0.10 32.84 1.78
CA GLN A 270 -0.19 31.46 2.19
C GLN A 270 0.50 31.08 3.52
N SER A 271 1.66 31.66 3.82
CA SER A 271 2.37 31.44 5.09
C SER A 271 1.52 31.83 6.30
N TYR A 272 0.66 32.85 6.17
CA TYR A 272 -0.25 33.28 7.24
C TYR A 272 -1.39 32.29 7.46
N VAL A 273 -1.92 31.72 6.37
CA VAL A 273 -2.95 30.68 6.41
C VAL A 273 -2.39 29.39 7.03
N ASP A 274 -1.20 28.97 6.61
CA ASP A 274 -0.57 27.75 7.11
C ASP A 274 -0.27 27.84 8.61
N ARG A 275 0.15 29.03 9.08
CA ARG A 275 0.34 29.27 10.52
C ARG A 275 -1.00 29.31 11.26
N TYR A 276 -2.05 29.87 10.69
CA TYR A 276 -3.38 29.89 11.29
C TYR A 276 -3.98 28.48 11.45
N ILE A 277 -3.75 27.60 10.48
CA ILE A 277 -4.24 26.21 10.51
C ILE A 277 -3.37 25.34 11.44
N ASN A 278 -2.04 25.46 11.36
CA ASN A 278 -1.13 24.52 12.03
C ASN A 278 -0.60 24.97 13.40
N GLU A 279 -0.59 26.27 13.72
CA GLU A 279 -0.10 26.79 15.00
C GLU A 279 -1.27 27.26 15.90
N ALA A 280 -1.66 26.44 16.88
CA ALA A 280 -2.76 26.78 17.81
C ALA A 280 -2.54 28.11 18.57
N SER A 281 -1.28 28.46 18.89
CA SER A 281 -0.93 29.73 19.51
C SER A 281 -1.14 30.93 18.59
N TYR A 282 -0.88 30.75 17.29
CA TYR A 282 -1.08 31.81 16.29
C TYR A 282 -2.56 32.02 15.99
N LYS A 283 -3.32 30.93 15.88
CA LYS A 283 -4.79 30.98 15.77
C LYS A 283 -5.41 31.75 16.92
N LYS A 284 -5.06 31.40 18.16
CA LYS A 284 -5.57 32.10 19.35
C LYS A 284 -5.18 33.59 19.35
N TRP A 285 -3.95 33.92 18.97
CA TRP A 285 -3.50 35.30 18.85
C TRP A 285 -4.31 36.08 17.80
N PHE A 286 -4.55 35.51 16.62
CA PHE A 286 -5.35 36.15 15.57
C PHE A 286 -6.79 36.38 16.04
N ASP A 287 -7.45 35.34 16.55
CA ASP A 287 -8.84 35.41 17.02
C ASP A 287 -9.01 36.44 18.16
N ASP A 288 -7.99 36.59 19.03
CA ASP A 288 -8.01 37.54 20.16
C ASP A 288 -7.68 38.99 19.75
N ASN A 289 -6.88 39.22 18.69
CA ASN A 289 -6.38 40.56 18.32
C ASN A 289 -7.07 41.19 17.10
N TYR A 290 -7.69 40.37 16.24
CA TYR A 290 -8.32 40.82 14.99
C TYR A 290 -9.76 40.28 14.83
N PRO A 291 -10.65 40.44 15.84
CA PRO A 291 -12.02 39.93 15.79
C PRO A 291 -12.90 40.62 14.73
N GLU A 292 -12.44 41.72 14.16
CA GLU A 292 -13.14 42.46 13.10
C GLU A 292 -13.11 41.76 11.73
N TYR A 293 -12.22 40.78 11.51
CA TYR A 293 -12.20 39.95 10.30
C TYR A 293 -12.93 38.63 10.53
N SER A 294 -13.74 38.20 9.58
CA SER A 294 -14.53 36.97 9.66
C SER A 294 -13.68 35.70 9.50
N SER A 295 -12.57 35.78 8.76
CA SER A 295 -11.59 34.70 8.60
C SER A 295 -10.19 35.25 8.31
N ILE A 296 -9.17 34.40 8.48
CA ILE A 296 -7.78 34.77 8.13
C ILE A 296 -7.65 35.10 6.64
N TYR A 297 -8.50 34.51 5.78
CA TYR A 297 -8.54 34.76 4.34
C TYR A 297 -8.97 36.19 4.04
N GLU A 298 -9.98 36.71 4.73
CA GLU A 298 -10.41 38.11 4.61
C GLU A 298 -9.29 39.08 5.05
N ALA A 299 -8.59 38.77 6.14
CA ALA A 299 -7.52 39.61 6.67
C ALA A 299 -6.30 39.72 5.73
N ILE A 300 -6.05 38.71 4.90
CA ILE A 300 -4.93 38.71 3.93
C ILE A 300 -5.37 38.99 2.49
N GLY A 301 -6.66 39.27 2.26
CA GLY A 301 -7.19 39.61 0.93
C GLY A 301 -7.36 38.43 -0.02
N LEU A 302 -7.60 37.21 0.49
CA LEU A 302 -7.90 36.01 -0.29
C LEU A 302 -9.38 35.62 -0.17
N GLU A 303 -9.95 35.07 -1.25
CA GLU A 303 -11.29 34.48 -1.22
C GLU A 303 -11.25 33.11 -0.52
N GLU A 304 -12.14 32.91 0.46
CA GLU A 304 -12.24 31.67 1.21
C GLU A 304 -12.85 30.55 0.34
N PRO A 305 -12.28 29.32 0.32
CA PRO A 305 -12.82 28.23 -0.48
C PRO A 305 -14.17 27.77 0.05
N ILE A 306 -15.22 27.88 -0.77
CA ILE A 306 -16.57 27.42 -0.43
C ILE A 306 -16.58 25.88 -0.43
N ILE A 307 -16.70 25.28 0.75
CA ILE A 307 -16.97 23.85 0.90
C ILE A 307 -18.49 23.68 0.92
N GLU A 308 -19.08 23.31 -0.21
CA GLU A 308 -20.48 22.90 -0.27
C GLU A 308 -20.63 21.47 0.28
N GLU A 309 -21.13 21.35 1.51
CA GLU A 309 -21.55 20.05 2.07
C GLU A 309 -22.91 19.62 1.46
N PRO A 310 -23.01 18.40 0.89
CA PRO A 310 -24.28 17.89 0.39
C PRO A 310 -25.23 17.44 1.52
N GLU A 311 -26.44 18.01 1.56
CA GLU A 311 -27.54 17.48 2.38
C GLU A 311 -28.03 16.13 1.83
N PHE A 312 -28.03 15.07 2.65
CA PHE A 312 -28.54 13.74 2.27
C PHE A 312 -29.88 13.41 2.95
N GLY A 313 -30.82 12.90 2.16
CA GLY A 313 -32.10 12.36 2.61
C GLY A 313 -32.00 10.93 3.16
N GLU A 314 -33.10 10.45 3.78
CA GLU A 314 -33.19 9.13 4.41
C GLU A 314 -33.09 7.97 3.39
N CYS A 315 -32.24 6.98 3.66
CA CYS A 315 -32.12 5.76 2.87
C CYS A 315 -33.30 4.79 3.12
N GLY A 316 -33.70 4.05 2.08
CA GLY A 316 -34.81 3.08 2.16
C GLY A 316 -34.50 1.81 2.99
N GLU A 317 -35.56 1.07 3.34
CA GLU A 317 -35.49 -0.12 4.20
C GLU A 317 -34.50 -1.17 3.63
N GLY A 318 -33.52 -1.60 4.45
CA GLY A 318 -32.46 -2.53 4.05
C GLY A 318 -31.11 -1.90 3.67
N THR A 319 -30.99 -0.57 3.74
CA THR A 319 -29.72 0.15 3.49
C THR A 319 -29.39 1.12 4.63
N LYS A 320 -28.09 1.40 4.85
CA LYS A 320 -27.64 2.44 5.79
C LYS A 320 -26.79 3.48 5.05
N LEU A 321 -26.93 4.74 5.47
CA LEU A 321 -26.10 5.83 5.01
C LEU A 321 -24.73 5.72 5.70
N ILE A 322 -23.70 5.40 4.93
CA ILE A 322 -22.29 5.39 5.36
C ILE A 322 -21.55 6.24 4.32
N ASP A 323 -20.83 7.26 4.77
CA ASP A 323 -20.06 8.20 3.92
C ASP A 323 -20.86 8.80 2.75
N GLY A 324 -22.11 9.22 3.01
CA GLY A 324 -22.98 9.84 2.01
C GLY A 324 -23.52 8.88 0.94
N LYS A 325 -23.32 7.57 1.08
CA LYS A 325 -23.83 6.56 0.13
C LYS A 325 -24.73 5.55 0.85
N CYS A 326 -25.93 5.33 0.32
CA CYS A 326 -26.80 4.26 0.83
C CYS A 326 -26.19 2.91 0.43
N THR A 327 -25.61 2.21 1.40
CA THR A 327 -24.99 0.90 1.21
C THR A 327 -25.96 -0.19 1.68
N ILE A 328 -26.02 -1.31 0.94
CA ILE A 328 -26.75 -2.49 1.37
C ILE A 328 -26.01 -3.02 2.58
N VAL A 329 -26.66 -3.02 3.74
CA VAL A 329 -26.13 -3.73 4.90
C VAL A 329 -26.25 -5.20 4.57
N ALA A 330 -25.21 -5.77 3.97
CA ALA A 330 -24.99 -7.19 4.05
C ALA A 330 -25.03 -7.50 5.54
N ILE A 331 -26.07 -8.23 5.97
CA ILE A 331 -26.05 -8.90 7.27
C ILE A 331 -24.70 -9.61 7.27
N GLN A 332 -23.81 -9.21 8.18
CA GLN A 332 -22.55 -9.90 8.41
C GLN A 332 -22.85 -11.35 8.77
N SER A 333 -23.00 -12.18 7.75
CA SER A 333 -22.90 -13.61 7.82
C SER A 333 -21.43 -13.88 8.08
N LYS A 334 -21.05 -13.90 9.36
CA LYS A 334 -19.84 -14.59 9.79
C LYS A 334 -19.86 -15.97 9.13
N GLY A 335 -18.91 -16.23 8.24
CA GLY A 335 -18.80 -17.47 7.47
C GLY A 335 -18.90 -18.68 8.39
N GLY A 336 -20.00 -19.42 8.27
CA GLY A 336 -20.26 -20.61 9.07
C GLY A 336 -21.19 -21.62 8.41
N GLY A 337 -21.55 -21.40 7.14
CA GLY A 337 -22.49 -22.23 6.39
C GLY A 337 -21.80 -23.29 5.53
N CYS A 338 -22.33 -24.51 5.52
CA CYS A 338 -21.87 -25.56 4.63
C CYS A 338 -22.44 -25.36 3.20
N LEU A 339 -22.03 -24.30 2.49
CA LEU A 339 -22.60 -23.85 1.20
C LEU A 339 -22.79 -24.97 0.17
N ILE A 340 -21.76 -25.80 -0.07
CA ILE A 340 -21.83 -26.92 -1.03
C ILE A 340 -22.86 -27.95 -0.59
N ALA A 341 -22.89 -28.31 0.69
CA ALA A 341 -23.81 -29.30 1.22
C ALA A 341 -25.24 -28.74 1.23
N THR A 342 -25.44 -27.49 1.63
CA THR A 342 -26.72 -26.79 1.56
C THR A 342 -27.28 -26.79 0.14
N ALA A 343 -26.45 -26.50 -0.87
CA ALA A 343 -26.87 -26.56 -2.27
C ALA A 343 -27.20 -27.99 -2.74
N ALA A 344 -26.47 -29.00 -2.27
CA ALA A 344 -26.72 -30.40 -2.59
C ALA A 344 -28.01 -30.96 -1.97
N TYR A 345 -28.36 -30.52 -0.74
CA TYR A 345 -29.48 -31.04 0.05
C TYR A 345 -30.67 -30.09 0.18
N ASP A 346 -30.67 -28.96 -0.55
CA ASP A 346 -31.75 -27.97 -0.64
C ASP A 346 -32.16 -27.28 0.67
N SER A 347 -31.40 -27.45 1.75
CA SER A 347 -31.75 -26.85 3.04
C SER A 347 -30.54 -26.77 3.96
N GLU A 348 -30.37 -25.61 4.58
CA GLU A 348 -29.46 -25.44 5.71
C GLU A 348 -29.91 -26.21 6.96
N MET A 349 -31.18 -26.63 7.00
CA MET A 349 -31.75 -27.45 8.08
C MET A 349 -31.84 -28.93 7.73
N ALA A 350 -31.25 -29.37 6.60
CA ALA A 350 -31.26 -30.78 6.26
C ALA A 350 -30.49 -31.60 7.33
N PRO A 351 -30.93 -32.83 7.64
CA PRO A 351 -30.28 -33.66 8.67
C PRO A 351 -28.77 -33.84 8.45
N GLN A 352 -28.33 -33.91 7.19
CA GLN A 352 -26.93 -34.06 6.80
C GLN A 352 -26.08 -32.82 7.18
N ILE A 353 -26.64 -31.62 7.04
CA ILE A 353 -25.96 -30.37 7.38
C ILE A 353 -25.96 -30.17 8.89
N GLN A 354 -27.04 -30.55 9.58
CA GLN A 354 -27.06 -30.52 11.04
C GLN A 354 -26.04 -31.49 11.64
N PHE A 355 -25.92 -32.70 11.08
CA PHE A 355 -24.87 -33.63 11.47
C PHE A 355 -23.46 -33.02 11.34
N LEU A 356 -23.16 -32.32 10.24
CA LEU A 356 -21.87 -31.63 10.07
C LEU A 356 -21.65 -30.55 11.12
N ARG A 357 -22.69 -29.76 11.43
CA ARG A 357 -22.64 -28.72 12.47
C ARG A 357 -22.41 -29.32 13.85
N GLU A 358 -23.07 -30.42 14.19
CA GLU A 358 -22.87 -31.10 15.47
C GLU A 358 -21.44 -31.62 15.61
N ILE A 359 -20.84 -32.19 14.57
CA ILE A 359 -19.43 -32.62 14.60
C ILE A 359 -18.50 -31.41 14.78
N ARG A 360 -18.73 -30.35 14.00
CA ARG A 360 -17.93 -29.11 14.11
C ARG A 360 -18.03 -28.53 15.51
N ASP A 361 -19.23 -28.24 15.97
CA ASP A 361 -19.49 -27.45 17.18
C ASP A 361 -19.22 -28.26 18.45
N ASN A 362 -19.57 -29.55 18.47
CA ASN A 362 -19.44 -30.37 19.70
C ASN A 362 -18.15 -31.18 19.77
N GLN A 363 -17.49 -31.51 18.65
CA GLN A 363 -16.28 -32.33 18.66
C GLN A 363 -15.04 -31.50 18.32
N LEU A 364 -15.05 -30.79 17.18
CA LEU A 364 -13.86 -30.08 16.69
C LEU A 364 -13.59 -28.78 17.45
N MET A 365 -14.59 -27.91 17.60
CA MET A 365 -14.42 -26.57 18.20
C MET A 365 -14.19 -26.61 19.71
N ASN A 366 -14.29 -27.78 20.35
CA ASN A 366 -13.97 -27.99 21.75
C ASN A 366 -12.50 -28.40 21.98
N THR A 367 -11.68 -28.45 20.92
CA THR A 367 -10.26 -28.85 20.99
C THR A 367 -9.37 -27.89 20.20
N ASP A 368 -8.15 -27.65 20.67
CA ASP A 368 -7.21 -26.74 19.99
C ASP A 368 -6.82 -27.24 18.59
N SER A 369 -6.61 -28.55 18.46
CA SER A 369 -6.34 -29.20 17.17
C SER A 369 -7.51 -29.09 16.19
N GLY A 370 -8.75 -29.24 16.66
CA GLY A 370 -9.95 -29.07 15.85
C GLY A 370 -10.17 -27.62 15.42
N ILE A 371 -9.90 -26.64 16.31
CA ILE A 371 -9.96 -25.21 15.97
C ILE A 371 -8.93 -24.88 14.89
N SER A 372 -7.66 -25.30 15.06
CA SER A 372 -6.61 -25.06 14.07
C SER A 372 -6.94 -25.68 12.71
N PHE A 373 -7.42 -26.93 12.70
CA PHE A 373 -7.89 -27.58 11.48
C PHE A 373 -9.06 -26.82 10.84
N MET A 374 -10.08 -26.43 11.62
CA MET A 374 -11.24 -25.72 11.10
C MET A 374 -10.91 -24.34 10.56
N THR A 375 -9.92 -23.64 11.13
CA THR A 375 -9.43 -22.36 10.60
C THR A 375 -8.85 -22.53 9.19
N GLY A 376 -7.90 -23.46 9.03
CA GLY A 376 -7.30 -23.73 7.71
C GLY A 376 -8.31 -24.32 6.71
N PHE A 377 -9.16 -25.25 7.17
CA PHE A 377 -10.22 -25.82 6.36
C PHE A 377 -11.21 -24.76 5.88
N ASN A 378 -11.64 -23.84 6.75
CA ASN A 378 -12.59 -22.79 6.37
C ASN A 378 -11.98 -21.84 5.33
N GLN A 379 -10.72 -21.44 5.51
CA GLN A 379 -10.02 -20.58 4.55
C GLN A 379 -10.01 -21.22 3.16
N PHE A 380 -9.66 -22.50 3.07
CA PHE A 380 -9.68 -23.24 1.81
C PHE A 380 -11.11 -23.50 1.31
N TYR A 381 -12.05 -23.88 2.18
CA TYR A 381 -13.41 -24.24 1.80
C TYR A 381 -14.18 -23.04 1.23
N TYR A 382 -14.08 -21.88 1.85
CA TYR A 382 -14.81 -20.69 1.43
C TYR A 382 -14.21 -20.00 0.19
N SER A 383 -12.97 -20.31 -0.21
CA SER A 383 -12.39 -19.77 -1.44
C SER A 383 -13.07 -20.30 -2.71
N PHE A 384 -13.61 -21.53 -2.70
CA PHE A 384 -14.25 -22.13 -3.89
C PHE A 384 -15.72 -22.52 -3.68
N SER A 385 -16.19 -22.67 -2.44
CA SER A 385 -17.55 -23.17 -2.18
C SER A 385 -18.71 -22.31 -2.69
N PRO A 386 -18.63 -20.96 -2.77
CA PRO A 386 -19.70 -20.15 -3.36
C PRO A 386 -19.94 -20.50 -4.84
N THR A 387 -18.87 -20.54 -5.64
CA THR A 387 -18.92 -20.86 -7.06
C THR A 387 -19.51 -22.25 -7.30
N ILE A 388 -19.07 -23.26 -6.53
CA ILE A 388 -19.62 -24.62 -6.64
C ILE A 388 -21.08 -24.69 -6.19
N ALA A 389 -21.49 -23.91 -5.19
CA ALA A 389 -22.88 -23.83 -4.77
C ALA A 389 -23.78 -23.19 -5.84
N ASP A 390 -23.30 -22.14 -6.52
CA ASP A 390 -23.98 -21.54 -7.67
C ASP A 390 -24.12 -22.51 -8.84
N MET A 391 -23.05 -23.20 -9.20
CA MET A 391 -23.10 -24.23 -10.26
C MET A 391 -24.12 -25.34 -9.95
N GLN A 392 -24.28 -25.74 -8.67
CA GLN A 392 -25.29 -26.71 -8.26
C GLN A 392 -26.72 -26.16 -8.37
N ARG A 393 -26.94 -24.87 -8.10
CA ARG A 393 -28.25 -24.21 -8.26
C ARG A 393 -28.66 -24.14 -9.73
N GLU A 394 -27.70 -23.91 -10.62
CA GLU A 394 -27.94 -23.78 -12.06
C GLU A 394 -28.14 -25.13 -12.76
N ASN A 395 -27.46 -26.19 -12.30
CA ASN A 395 -27.46 -27.49 -12.96
C ASN A 395 -27.90 -28.63 -12.03
N PRO A 396 -29.16 -29.12 -12.17
CA PRO A 396 -29.68 -30.24 -11.37
C PRO A 396 -28.88 -31.56 -11.51
N ILE A 397 -28.27 -31.81 -12.67
CA ILE A 397 -27.44 -33.01 -12.90
C ILE A 397 -26.12 -32.90 -12.14
N PHE A 398 -25.49 -31.72 -12.20
CA PHE A 398 -24.26 -31.45 -11.45
C PHE A 398 -24.50 -31.55 -9.95
N LYS A 399 -25.62 -31.00 -9.45
CA LYS A 399 -26.04 -31.15 -8.06
C LYS A 399 -26.16 -32.61 -7.62
N GLU A 400 -26.86 -33.46 -8.39
CA GLU A 400 -26.98 -34.88 -8.02
C GLU A 400 -25.63 -35.62 -8.09
N ALA A 401 -24.74 -35.23 -9.01
CA ALA A 401 -23.38 -35.74 -9.05
C ALA A 401 -22.57 -35.34 -7.80
N VAL A 402 -22.63 -34.05 -7.40
CA VAL A 402 -21.99 -33.56 -6.18
C VAL A 402 -22.55 -34.27 -4.95
N LYS A 403 -23.87 -34.41 -4.86
CA LYS A 403 -24.55 -35.13 -3.77
C LYS A 403 -24.08 -36.59 -3.67
N LEU A 404 -24.01 -37.31 -4.79
CA LEU A 404 -23.45 -38.66 -4.86
C LEU A 404 -21.98 -38.67 -4.38
N TRP A 405 -21.21 -37.66 -4.78
CA TRP A 405 -19.79 -37.57 -4.47
C TRP A 405 -19.52 -37.23 -3.00
N ILE A 406 -20.31 -36.37 -2.36
CA ILE A 406 -20.10 -36.00 -0.95
C ILE A 406 -20.71 -37.01 0.04
N THR A 407 -21.65 -37.86 -0.38
CA THR A 407 -22.34 -38.80 0.52
C THR A 407 -21.39 -39.76 1.25
N PRO A 408 -20.41 -40.41 0.59
CA PRO A 408 -19.45 -41.27 1.27
C PRO A 408 -18.55 -40.51 2.26
N LEU A 409 -18.21 -39.26 1.95
CA LEU A 409 -17.47 -38.36 2.85
C LEU A 409 -18.28 -38.13 4.13
N LEU A 410 -19.56 -37.77 4.01
CA LEU A 410 -20.45 -37.59 5.17
C LEU A 410 -20.57 -38.86 6.01
N SER A 411 -20.65 -40.03 5.37
CA SER A 411 -20.68 -41.30 6.07
C SER A 411 -19.40 -41.57 6.86
N SER A 412 -18.23 -41.24 6.30
CA SER A 412 -16.95 -41.44 6.99
C SER A 412 -16.79 -40.53 8.22
N LEU A 413 -17.37 -39.32 8.17
CA LEU A 413 -17.34 -38.35 9.27
C LEU A 413 -18.14 -38.81 10.50
N SER A 414 -19.01 -39.82 10.38
CA SER A 414 -19.68 -40.43 11.55
C SER A 414 -18.71 -40.98 12.58
N VAL A 415 -17.48 -41.32 12.21
CA VAL A 415 -16.44 -41.76 13.16
C VAL A 415 -16.05 -40.62 14.12
N MET A 416 -16.15 -39.36 13.69
CA MET A 416 -15.81 -38.20 14.52
C MET A 416 -16.81 -37.98 15.66
N SER A 417 -18.02 -38.56 15.63
CA SER A 417 -19.00 -38.40 16.72
C SER A 417 -18.56 -39.06 18.03
N TYR A 418 -17.51 -39.89 17.99
CA TYR A 418 -16.95 -40.60 19.15
C TYR A 418 -15.69 -39.91 19.71
N ALA A 419 -15.29 -38.75 19.16
CA ALA A 419 -14.04 -38.07 19.50
C ALA A 419 -14.18 -37.16 20.74
N GLU A 420 -14.15 -37.70 21.95
CA GLU A 420 -14.39 -36.93 23.19
C GLU A 420 -13.14 -36.21 23.75
N SER A 421 -11.97 -36.38 23.12
CA SER A 421 -10.69 -35.83 23.60
C SER A 421 -9.79 -35.36 22.46
N GLU A 422 -8.83 -34.49 22.77
CA GLU A 422 -7.89 -33.93 21.78
C GLU A 422 -7.12 -35.02 21.01
N SER A 423 -6.60 -36.03 21.71
CA SER A 423 -5.88 -37.13 21.06
C SER A 423 -6.78 -37.98 20.13
N GLN A 424 -8.07 -38.11 20.46
CA GLN A 424 -9.04 -38.82 19.63
C GLN A 424 -9.49 -37.97 18.44
N VAL A 425 -9.63 -36.65 18.59
CA VAL A 425 -9.91 -35.74 17.46
C VAL A 425 -8.79 -35.83 16.43
N ILE A 426 -7.53 -35.82 16.86
CA ILE A 426 -6.38 -35.99 15.98
C ILE A 426 -6.37 -37.40 15.35
N GLY A 427 -6.51 -38.45 16.17
CA GLY A 427 -6.44 -39.83 15.70
C GLY A 427 -7.57 -40.21 14.73
N TYR A 428 -8.81 -39.88 15.08
CA TYR A 428 -9.97 -40.11 14.21
C TYR A 428 -9.96 -39.18 13.01
N GLY A 429 -9.53 -37.91 13.16
CA GLY A 429 -9.38 -36.97 12.06
C GLY A 429 -8.44 -37.47 10.97
N ILE A 430 -7.23 -37.91 11.36
CA ILE A 430 -6.26 -38.54 10.45
C ILE A 430 -6.85 -39.79 9.81
N GLY A 431 -7.54 -40.63 10.60
CA GLY A 431 -8.20 -41.84 10.10
C GLY A 431 -9.25 -41.55 9.02
N VAL A 432 -10.10 -40.55 9.25
CA VAL A 432 -11.12 -40.11 8.28
C VAL A 432 -10.47 -39.57 7.01
N ILE A 433 -9.42 -38.75 7.11
CA ILE A 433 -8.71 -38.23 5.94
C ILE A 433 -8.13 -39.38 5.11
N LEU A 434 -7.42 -40.32 5.75
CA LEU A 434 -6.84 -41.49 5.07
C LEU A 434 -7.92 -42.38 4.43
N MET A 435 -9.05 -42.57 5.10
CA MET A 435 -10.19 -43.33 4.57
C MET A 435 -10.76 -42.68 3.31
N ASN A 436 -10.93 -41.35 3.31
CA ASN A 436 -11.41 -40.61 2.15
C ASN A 436 -10.39 -40.62 0.99
N ILE A 437 -9.09 -40.46 1.27
CA ILE A 437 -8.05 -40.59 0.25
C ILE A 437 -8.09 -41.98 -0.40
N GLY A 438 -8.20 -43.02 0.43
CA GLY A 438 -8.33 -44.40 -0.05
C GLY A 438 -9.55 -44.60 -0.95
N MET A 439 -10.69 -44.01 -0.58
CA MET A 439 -11.94 -44.15 -1.31
C MET A 439 -11.99 -43.37 -2.62
N TYR A 440 -11.56 -42.10 -2.63
CA TYR A 440 -11.68 -41.23 -3.81
C TYR A 440 -10.52 -41.38 -4.80
N PHE A 441 -9.33 -41.78 -4.35
CA PHE A 441 -8.15 -41.87 -5.21
C PHE A 441 -7.66 -43.29 -5.40
N VAL A 442 -7.43 -44.04 -4.31
CA VAL A 442 -6.79 -45.36 -4.42
C VAL A 442 -7.72 -46.41 -5.04
N ALA A 443 -8.98 -46.48 -4.60
CA ALA A 443 -9.93 -47.48 -5.10
C ALA A 443 -10.25 -47.31 -6.61
N PRO A 444 -10.51 -46.09 -7.14
CA PRO A 444 -10.70 -45.88 -8.57
C PRO A 444 -9.46 -46.23 -9.41
N VAL A 445 -8.25 -45.87 -8.93
CA VAL A 445 -6.99 -46.20 -9.62
C VAL A 445 -6.77 -47.71 -9.68
N MET A 446 -7.01 -48.42 -8.59
CA MET A 446 -6.91 -49.89 -8.53
C MET A 446 -7.94 -50.57 -9.43
N LEU A 447 -9.18 -50.07 -9.48
CA LEU A 447 -10.21 -50.53 -10.41
C LEU A 447 -9.79 -50.33 -11.86
N PHE A 448 -9.28 -49.14 -12.21
CA PHE A 448 -8.82 -48.83 -13.55
C PHE A 448 -7.64 -49.72 -13.98
N TYR A 449 -6.67 -49.90 -13.09
CA TYR A 449 -5.53 -50.81 -13.34
C TYR A 449 -5.98 -52.27 -13.48
N GLY A 450 -6.91 -52.72 -12.64
CA GLY A 450 -7.51 -54.06 -12.72
C GLY A 450 -8.24 -54.29 -14.04
N ILE A 451 -9.07 -53.35 -14.48
CA ILE A 451 -9.78 -53.41 -15.77
C ILE A 451 -8.80 -53.45 -16.95
N ARG A 452 -7.74 -52.63 -16.91
CA ARG A 452 -6.69 -52.61 -17.94
C ARG A 452 -5.91 -53.92 -17.99
N LYS A 453 -5.63 -54.53 -16.84
CA LYS A 453 -4.98 -55.84 -16.72
C LYS A 453 -5.85 -56.97 -17.27
N VAL A 454 -7.15 -56.96 -16.97
CA VAL A 454 -8.11 -57.96 -17.50
C VAL A 454 -8.31 -57.81 -19.01
N ARG A 455 -8.37 -56.58 -19.55
CA ARG A 455 -8.43 -56.35 -21.00
C ARG A 455 -7.15 -56.81 -21.72
N ARG A 456 -5.97 -56.67 -21.11
CA ARG A 456 -4.70 -57.19 -21.64
C ARG A 456 -4.58 -58.72 -21.59
N ALA A 457 -5.34 -59.40 -20.73
CA ALA A 457 -5.30 -60.86 -20.61
C ALA A 457 -6.33 -61.58 -21.52
N LYS A 458 -7.27 -60.83 -22.11
CA LYS A 458 -8.33 -61.36 -23.00
C LYS A 458 -8.08 -61.10 -24.49
N PHE A 459 -6.97 -60.44 -24.85
CA PHE A 459 -6.53 -60.17 -26.22
C PHE A 459 -5.13 -60.73 -26.47
#